data_AF-A0A6N6S359-F1
#
_entry.id   AF-A0A6N6S359-F1
#
_cell.length_a   1.000
_cell.length_b   1.000
_cell.length_c   1.000
_cell.angle_alpha   90.00
_cell.angle_beta   90.00
_cell.angle_gamma   90.00
#
_symmetry.space_group_name_H-M   'P 1'
#
loop_
_entity.id
_entity.type
_entity.pdbx_description
1 polymer ?
#
loop_
_entity_poly.entity_id
_entity_poly.type
_entity_poly.pdbx_seq_one_letter_code
_entity_poly.pdbx_strand_id
1 'polypeptide(L)'
;MIFEQFLTVETVQALLGKEAFASHSKESFFWFCRCWCLCAIRFGCCLARAHNFIDRLYCLYFFRRCIRECFRPLRCELTSPTGCAEEKPLAKGGIGLQIEGTAAGAFFSHYTLEWRRVEGQACGDDTGWNNPNDNTIIYPGGGGSVPVVSGTLGWINTAVLQPGSYEIRVCVYSSLPNTPRTCCCIQFTLFKVLVWIDHVAGAPISPADPFNPNAAIVNATGEIASVGCCVTVSGSAFVGDCNNRRIKCFDLRWGIGFLPGPNEIGFNPAAYSGSLLVDGGGPVCYTDPDPAIEARKRASWNQVIGGILTTHLVDNIDIPELGIEDLWKRSDYCFRSHDLLPLCVDLQHHCRSGKYTLLLDVWDTLNNHYYDTQHVWFDNKPIHVEFGGLEGLPGCTDMHLGPNSIFVPPGAPCGIPWPINMLGIAYDEYIDNADLTPPSDNFSYYSLWITRQGGPTYSVPITMALAPPLFGPDTLKGTSRVGDPGTRCEEFIPGCPAPVHPPKFYGLLTKLDLRIFDAECAPSLVAPFAPPAGFPLERGTCCGYTFQLYARDKTISNTVSCHERWSLPWAVCICNDLSPTVPK
;
A
#
# COMPACT_ATOMS: atom_id res chain seq x y z
N MET A 1 -3.03 37.27 -27.13
CA MET A 1 -2.29 37.92 -28.24
C MET A 1 -0.99 37.14 -28.47
N ILE A 2 -0.51 36.92 -29.70
CA ILE A 2 0.68 36.06 -30.00
C ILE A 2 1.88 36.32 -29.06
N PHE A 3 2.19 37.57 -28.74
CA PHE A 3 3.33 37.91 -27.88
C PHE A 3 3.18 37.54 -26.39
N GLU A 4 1.97 37.35 -25.86
CA GLU A 4 1.80 36.81 -24.49
C GLU A 4 2.18 35.34 -24.40
N GLN A 5 2.05 34.61 -25.51
CA GLN A 5 2.47 33.22 -25.63
C GLN A 5 3.98 33.07 -25.87
N PHE A 6 4.66 34.13 -26.33
CA PHE A 6 6.11 34.15 -26.64
C PHE A 6 6.96 34.95 -25.65
N LEU A 7 6.37 35.61 -24.65
CA LEU A 7 7.10 36.36 -23.60
C LEU A 7 6.80 35.79 -22.22
N THR A 8 6.84 34.46 -22.16
CA THR A 8 6.71 33.70 -20.92
C THR A 8 8.03 33.74 -20.13
N VAL A 9 7.98 33.28 -18.89
CA VAL A 9 9.18 33.13 -18.05
C VAL A 9 10.20 32.20 -18.75
N GLU A 10 9.73 31.15 -19.43
CA GLU A 10 10.61 30.25 -20.18
C GLU A 10 11.31 30.95 -21.35
N THR A 11 10.61 31.83 -22.09
CA THR A 11 11.22 32.54 -23.22
C THR A 11 12.26 33.56 -22.75
N VAL A 12 12.00 34.25 -21.64
CA VAL A 12 12.93 35.20 -21.04
C VAL A 12 14.15 34.47 -20.45
N GLN A 13 13.96 33.30 -19.83
CA GLN A 13 15.05 32.43 -19.39
C GLN A 13 15.88 31.90 -20.56
N ALA A 14 15.25 31.61 -21.71
CA ALA A 14 15.95 31.18 -22.92
C ALA A 14 16.77 32.32 -23.55
N LEU A 15 16.32 33.57 -23.44
CA LEU A 15 17.00 34.74 -24.00
C LEU A 15 18.11 35.30 -23.10
N LEU A 16 17.90 35.36 -21.79
CA LEU A 16 18.87 35.90 -20.83
C LEU A 16 19.81 34.82 -20.25
N GLY A 17 19.44 33.55 -20.34
CA GLY A 17 20.07 32.46 -19.60
C GLY A 17 19.46 32.29 -18.21
N LYS A 18 19.35 31.04 -17.74
CA LYS A 18 18.69 30.69 -16.48
C LYS A 18 19.32 31.37 -15.25
N GLU A 19 20.64 31.46 -15.19
CA GLU A 19 21.35 32.09 -14.07
C GLU A 19 21.17 33.61 -14.03
N ALA A 20 21.33 34.29 -15.17
CA ALA A 20 21.13 35.73 -15.24
C ALA A 20 19.67 36.11 -14.97
N PHE A 21 18.72 35.32 -15.47
CA PHE A 21 17.31 35.49 -15.12
C PHE A 21 17.07 35.29 -13.62
N ALA A 22 17.62 34.25 -13.01
CA ALA A 22 17.47 34.01 -11.57
C ALA A 22 18.10 35.12 -10.71
N SER A 23 19.15 35.78 -11.21
CA SER A 23 19.75 36.95 -10.56
C SER A 23 18.87 38.20 -10.72
N HIS A 24 18.55 38.57 -11.96
CA HIS A 24 17.85 39.82 -12.26
C HIS A 24 16.36 39.80 -11.91
N SER A 25 15.69 38.64 -11.96
CA SER A 25 14.28 38.52 -11.54
C SER A 25 14.05 38.81 -10.06
N LYS A 26 15.12 38.82 -9.24
CA LYS A 26 15.09 39.24 -7.84
C LYS A 26 15.17 40.76 -7.68
N GLU A 27 15.56 41.48 -8.73
CA GLU A 27 15.62 42.94 -8.71
C GLU A 27 14.23 43.52 -8.96
N SER A 28 13.78 44.40 -8.06
CA SER A 28 12.47 45.03 -8.15
C SER A 28 12.26 45.85 -9.43
N PHE A 29 13.33 46.41 -9.99
CA PHE A 29 13.27 47.18 -11.24
C PHE A 29 13.11 46.31 -12.49
N PHE A 30 13.48 45.02 -12.43
CA PHE A 30 13.38 44.11 -13.56
C PHE A 30 11.93 43.94 -14.03
N TRP A 31 11.00 43.73 -13.09
CA TRP A 31 9.58 43.57 -13.40
C TRP A 31 8.92 44.86 -13.88
N PHE A 32 9.37 46.00 -13.35
CA PHE A 32 8.99 47.32 -13.86
C PHE A 32 9.42 47.50 -15.33
N CYS A 33 10.70 47.24 -15.62
CA CYS A 33 11.25 47.32 -16.97
C CYS A 33 10.49 46.39 -17.92
N ARG A 34 10.20 45.15 -17.50
CA ARG A 34 9.39 44.21 -18.27
C ARG A 34 7.99 44.74 -18.56
N CYS A 35 7.28 45.27 -17.57
CA CYS A 35 5.92 45.83 -17.77
C CYS A 35 5.94 46.99 -18.76
N TRP A 36 6.90 47.91 -18.60
CA TRP A 36 7.08 49.03 -19.52
C TRP A 36 7.38 48.55 -20.94
N CYS A 37 8.33 47.64 -21.12
CA CYS A 37 8.71 47.09 -22.42
C CYS A 37 7.52 46.39 -23.10
N LEU A 38 6.74 45.60 -22.36
CA LEU A 38 5.53 44.95 -22.90
C LEU A 38 4.48 45.98 -23.37
N CYS A 39 4.23 47.02 -22.58
CA CYS A 39 3.32 48.10 -22.98
C CYS A 39 3.85 48.84 -24.22
N ALA A 40 5.16 49.11 -24.29
CA ALA A 40 5.79 49.78 -25.43
C ALA A 40 5.74 48.94 -26.72
N ILE A 41 5.98 47.62 -26.63
CA ILE A 41 5.86 46.69 -27.77
C ILE A 41 4.42 46.65 -28.27
N ARG A 42 3.43 46.51 -27.37
CA ARG A 42 2.00 46.53 -27.74
C ARG A 42 1.61 47.83 -28.42
N PHE A 43 2.11 48.95 -27.91
CA PHE A 43 1.89 50.25 -28.52
C PHE A 43 2.50 50.36 -29.91
N GLY A 44 3.74 49.89 -30.10
CA GLY A 44 4.39 49.82 -31.40
C GLY A 44 3.60 48.96 -32.41
N CYS A 45 3.15 47.77 -32.00
CA CYS A 45 2.32 46.91 -32.84
C CYS A 45 0.97 47.54 -33.18
N CYS A 46 0.34 48.25 -32.24
CA CYS A 46 -0.91 48.97 -32.47
C CYS A 46 -0.70 50.12 -33.47
N LEU A 47 0.35 50.94 -33.29
CA LEU A 47 0.71 52.03 -34.19
C LEU A 47 1.00 51.56 -35.61
N ALA A 48 1.68 50.42 -35.76
CA ALA A 48 1.97 49.83 -37.07
C ALA A 48 0.70 49.43 -37.86
N ARG A 49 -0.42 49.21 -37.17
CA ARG A 49 -1.73 48.86 -37.77
C ARG A 49 -2.71 50.04 -37.85
N ALA A 50 -2.33 51.22 -37.37
CA ALA A 50 -3.20 52.38 -37.33
C ALA A 50 -3.19 53.14 -38.66
N HIS A 51 -4.32 53.20 -39.37
CA HIS A 51 -4.41 53.81 -40.72
C HIS A 51 -4.88 55.26 -40.70
N ASN A 52 -5.51 55.70 -39.61
CA ASN A 52 -6.04 57.05 -39.47
C ASN A 52 -5.73 57.65 -38.08
N PHE A 53 -6.07 58.92 -37.88
CA PHE A 53 -5.79 59.65 -36.64
C PHE A 53 -6.54 59.09 -35.42
N ILE A 54 -7.77 58.59 -35.61
CA ILE A 54 -8.59 58.00 -34.55
C ILE A 54 -7.94 56.71 -34.04
N ASP A 55 -7.46 55.84 -34.92
CA ASP A 55 -6.76 54.61 -34.56
C ASP A 55 -5.50 54.91 -33.73
N ARG A 56 -4.72 55.93 -34.13
CA ARG A 56 -3.52 56.36 -33.38
C ARG A 56 -3.88 56.88 -32.00
N LEU A 57 -4.99 57.62 -31.86
CA LEU A 57 -5.53 58.06 -30.58
C LEU A 57 -5.96 56.89 -29.70
N TYR A 58 -6.62 55.87 -30.26
CA TYR A 58 -6.97 54.64 -29.56
C TYR A 58 -5.74 53.86 -29.10
N CYS A 59 -4.71 53.75 -29.95
CA CYS A 59 -3.43 53.12 -29.57
C CYS A 59 -2.74 53.90 -28.44
N LEU A 60 -2.73 55.23 -28.51
CA LEU A 60 -2.15 56.09 -27.46
C LEU A 60 -2.93 55.97 -26.14
N TYR A 61 -4.26 55.92 -26.21
CA TYR A 61 -5.14 55.70 -25.06
C TYR A 61 -4.87 54.33 -24.43
N PHE A 62 -4.76 53.27 -25.24
CA PHE A 62 -4.45 51.93 -24.77
C PHE A 62 -3.05 51.83 -24.14
N PHE A 63 -2.04 52.49 -24.73
CA PHE A 63 -0.70 52.58 -24.17
C PHE A 63 -0.68 53.31 -22.83
N ARG A 64 -1.34 54.48 -22.74
CA ARG A 64 -1.48 55.23 -21.48
C ARG A 64 -2.23 54.44 -20.42
N ARG A 65 -3.25 53.67 -20.82
CA ARG A 65 -3.96 52.75 -19.93
C ARG A 65 -3.06 51.60 -19.46
N CYS A 66 -2.30 50.97 -20.36
CA CYS A 66 -1.34 49.91 -20.04
C CYS A 66 -0.26 50.39 -19.07
N ILE A 67 0.34 51.55 -19.34
CA ILE A 67 1.31 52.18 -18.43
C ILE A 67 0.62 52.56 -17.11
N ARG A 68 -0.57 53.17 -17.12
CA ARG A 68 -1.31 53.44 -15.87
C ARG A 68 -1.57 52.17 -15.08
N GLU A 69 -1.84 51.04 -15.73
CA GLU A 69 -2.00 49.73 -15.10
C GLU A 69 -0.68 49.22 -14.48
N CYS A 70 0.48 49.43 -15.11
CA CYS A 70 1.80 49.17 -14.50
C CYS A 70 2.09 50.10 -13.30
N PHE A 71 1.56 51.33 -13.29
CA PHE A 71 1.73 52.33 -12.24
C PHE A 71 0.58 52.37 -11.22
N ARG A 72 -0.33 51.38 -11.22
CA ARG A 72 -1.36 51.32 -10.18
C ARG A 72 -0.71 51.05 -8.82
N PRO A 73 -1.30 51.57 -7.72
CA PRO A 73 -0.94 51.15 -6.38
C PRO A 73 -0.92 49.62 -6.28
N LEU A 74 -0.14 49.09 -5.33
CA LEU A 74 -0.16 47.65 -5.03
C LEU A 74 -1.60 47.16 -4.94
N ARG A 75 -1.92 46.17 -5.76
CA ARG A 75 -3.22 45.55 -5.88
C ARG A 75 -3.10 44.11 -5.42
N CYS A 76 -4.01 43.73 -4.55
CA CYS A 76 -4.28 42.34 -4.27
C CYS A 76 -5.77 42.09 -4.51
N GLU A 77 -6.08 40.91 -5.02
CA GLU A 77 -7.45 40.43 -5.22
C GLU A 77 -7.42 38.92 -5.19
N LEU A 78 -8.34 38.29 -4.47
CA LEU A 78 -8.51 36.84 -4.46
C LEU A 78 -9.82 36.50 -5.16
N THR A 79 -9.76 35.52 -6.06
CA THR A 79 -10.93 35.03 -6.80
C THR A 79 -11.25 33.57 -6.49
N SER A 80 -10.26 32.81 -5.98
CA SER A 80 -10.43 31.41 -5.56
C SER A 80 -9.47 31.09 -4.41
N PRO A 81 -9.84 30.22 -3.45
CA PRO A 81 -11.12 29.51 -3.31
C PRO A 81 -12.27 30.38 -2.78
N THR A 82 -13.51 30.08 -3.17
CA THR A 82 -14.74 30.75 -2.67
C THR A 82 -15.80 29.73 -2.30
N GLY A 83 -16.70 30.13 -1.38
CA GLY A 83 -17.86 29.32 -1.02
C GLY A 83 -17.44 27.98 -0.45
N CYS A 84 -17.84 26.90 -1.12
CA CYS A 84 -17.42 25.55 -0.79
C CYS A 84 -16.36 25.05 -1.77
N ALA A 85 -15.13 24.89 -1.30
CA ALA A 85 -13.99 24.55 -2.14
C ALA A 85 -13.60 23.08 -1.98
N GLU A 86 -13.78 22.32 -3.06
CA GLU A 86 -13.43 20.90 -3.16
C GLU A 86 -11.94 20.71 -3.41
N GLU A 87 -11.32 19.85 -2.60
CA GLU A 87 -9.92 19.44 -2.76
C GLU A 87 -9.68 18.78 -4.13
N LYS A 88 -8.50 19.03 -4.71
CA LYS A 88 -8.07 18.42 -5.97
C LYS A 88 -6.66 17.86 -5.86
N PRO A 89 -6.33 16.79 -6.60
CA PRO A 89 -4.95 16.32 -6.71
C PRO A 89 -4.03 17.45 -7.18
N LEU A 90 -2.89 17.62 -6.52
CA LEU A 90 -1.88 18.62 -6.86
C LEU A 90 -0.85 18.03 -7.83
N ALA A 91 -0.38 18.84 -8.78
CA ALA A 91 0.62 18.40 -9.78
C ALA A 91 1.98 17.96 -9.20
N LYS A 92 2.25 18.28 -7.92
CA LYS A 92 3.48 17.88 -7.20
C LYS A 92 3.23 16.74 -6.20
N GLY A 93 2.10 16.04 -6.32
CA GLY A 93 1.65 15.03 -5.35
C GLY A 93 0.89 15.65 -4.18
N GLY A 94 -0.03 14.88 -3.61
CA GLY A 94 -0.93 15.30 -2.52
C GLY A 94 -2.25 15.91 -3.01
N ILE A 95 -3.04 16.39 -2.06
CA ILE A 95 -4.38 16.95 -2.27
C ILE A 95 -4.40 18.38 -1.72
N GLY A 96 -5.06 19.29 -2.43
CA GLY A 96 -5.06 20.70 -2.04
C GLY A 96 -6.06 21.56 -2.79
N LEU A 97 -5.99 22.86 -2.53
CA LEU A 97 -6.77 23.87 -3.24
C LEU A 97 -5.83 24.82 -3.98
N GLN A 98 -6.23 25.18 -5.20
CA GLN A 98 -5.55 26.20 -5.99
C GLN A 98 -6.03 27.59 -5.56
N ILE A 99 -5.08 28.49 -5.33
CA ILE A 99 -5.32 29.87 -4.95
C ILE A 99 -5.18 30.73 -6.20
N GLU A 100 -6.24 31.42 -6.58
CA GLU A 100 -6.27 32.27 -7.77
C GLU A 100 -6.58 33.72 -7.41
N GLY A 101 -5.96 34.64 -8.12
CA GLY A 101 -6.16 36.05 -7.89
C GLY A 101 -5.16 36.95 -8.62
N THR A 102 -4.99 38.15 -8.08
CA THR A 102 -4.05 39.17 -8.53
C THR A 102 -3.16 39.56 -7.36
N ALA A 103 -1.85 39.59 -7.58
CA ALA A 103 -0.83 40.12 -6.69
C ALA A 103 0.19 40.87 -7.54
N ALA A 104 -0.02 42.18 -7.74
CA ALA A 104 0.79 43.00 -8.64
C ALA A 104 0.69 44.48 -8.28
N GLY A 105 1.50 45.32 -8.92
CA GLY A 105 1.38 46.78 -8.82
C GLY A 105 2.72 47.48 -9.00
N ALA A 106 2.69 48.81 -8.87
CA ALA A 106 3.88 49.63 -8.93
C ALA A 106 4.88 49.25 -7.83
N PHE A 107 6.15 49.13 -8.21
CA PHE A 107 7.25 48.77 -7.30
C PHE A 107 7.06 47.44 -6.58
N PHE A 108 6.26 46.52 -7.13
CA PHE A 108 6.09 45.18 -6.59
C PHE A 108 7.43 44.52 -6.27
N SER A 109 7.55 43.96 -5.07
CA SER A 109 8.68 43.13 -4.64
C SER A 109 8.29 41.66 -4.65
N HIS A 110 7.29 41.31 -3.84
CA HIS A 110 6.80 39.94 -3.69
C HIS A 110 5.39 39.94 -3.08
N TYR A 111 4.75 38.78 -3.04
CA TYR A 111 3.57 38.52 -2.22
C TYR A 111 3.76 37.32 -1.32
N THR A 112 3.07 37.32 -0.18
CA THR A 112 2.95 36.17 0.71
C THR A 112 1.53 35.63 0.70
N LEU A 113 1.39 34.31 0.87
CA LEU A 113 0.13 33.61 1.05
C LEU A 113 0.13 33.04 2.46
N GLU A 114 -0.95 33.28 3.17
CA GLU A 114 -1.13 32.84 4.55
C GLU A 114 -2.55 32.29 4.69
N TRP A 115 -2.75 31.40 5.66
CA TRP A 115 -4.07 30.84 5.93
C TRP A 115 -4.33 30.68 7.42
N ARG A 116 -5.60 30.65 7.81
CA ARG A 116 -6.05 30.32 9.16
C ARG A 116 -7.43 29.70 9.16
N ARG A 117 -7.79 29.02 10.24
CA ARG A 117 -9.18 28.60 10.49
C ARG A 117 -9.99 29.82 10.93
N VAL A 118 -11.22 29.97 10.42
CA VAL A 118 -12.08 31.13 10.73
C VAL A 118 -12.65 31.01 12.14
N GLU A 119 -12.33 31.97 13.00
CA GLU A 119 -12.94 32.12 14.35
C GLU A 119 -13.79 33.41 14.47
N GLY A 120 -14.29 33.93 13.34
CA GLY A 120 -15.22 35.08 13.33
C GLY A 120 -14.55 36.46 13.35
N GLN A 121 -13.28 36.57 12.97
CA GLN A 121 -12.59 37.86 12.81
C GLN A 121 -12.59 38.35 11.36
N ALA A 122 -12.59 39.68 11.21
CA ALA A 122 -12.39 40.33 9.92
C ALA A 122 -10.95 40.11 9.41
N CYS A 123 -10.76 40.27 8.10
CA CYS A 123 -9.44 40.29 7.45
C CYS A 123 -8.60 41.46 8.00
N GLY A 124 -7.87 41.22 9.08
CA GLY A 124 -7.04 42.19 9.77
C GLY A 124 -5.59 41.75 9.86
N ASP A 125 -4.71 42.68 10.21
CA ASP A 125 -3.31 42.40 10.58
C ASP A 125 -3.24 41.94 12.04
N ASP A 126 -3.76 40.75 12.31
CA ASP A 126 -3.79 40.11 13.61
C ASP A 126 -2.82 38.91 13.70
N THR A 127 -2.61 38.44 14.93
CA THR A 127 -1.83 37.23 15.25
C THR A 127 -2.70 35.99 15.03
N GLY A 128 -2.18 34.95 14.37
CA GLY A 128 -2.93 33.69 14.15
C GLY A 128 -2.91 33.16 12.72
N TRP A 129 -2.21 33.83 11.81
CA TRP A 129 -1.96 33.35 10.46
C TRP A 129 -0.85 32.31 10.47
N ASN A 130 -1.11 31.16 9.86
CA ASN A 130 -0.07 30.15 9.64
C ASN A 130 0.90 30.66 8.57
N ASN A 131 2.19 30.47 8.86
CA ASN A 131 3.25 31.06 8.06
C ASN A 131 3.41 30.28 6.74
N PRO A 132 3.69 30.95 5.60
CA PRO A 132 4.03 30.28 4.34
C PRO A 132 5.17 29.24 4.43
N ASN A 133 5.98 29.26 5.48
CA ASN A 133 7.09 28.33 5.69
C ASN A 133 6.71 26.94 6.24
N ASP A 134 5.45 26.69 6.62
CA ASP A 134 5.01 25.39 7.20
C ASP A 134 4.76 24.29 6.15
N ASN A 135 5.34 24.40 4.95
CA ASN A 135 5.12 23.49 3.81
C ASN A 135 3.64 23.31 3.35
N THR A 136 2.69 24.01 3.99
CA THR A 136 1.28 24.00 3.62
C THR A 136 0.99 24.85 2.39
N ILE A 137 1.81 25.86 2.09
CA ILE A 137 1.67 26.68 0.89
C ILE A 137 2.73 26.27 -0.11
N ILE A 138 2.31 26.00 -1.33
CA ILE A 138 3.18 25.68 -2.46
C ILE A 138 3.08 26.82 -3.46
N TYR A 139 4.21 27.45 -3.77
CA TYR A 139 4.27 28.50 -4.79
C TYR A 139 4.54 27.94 -6.19
N PRO A 140 4.11 28.66 -7.25
CA PRO A 140 4.57 28.42 -8.61
C PRO A 140 6.09 28.63 -8.74
N GLY A 141 6.70 28.13 -9.83
CA GLY A 141 8.14 28.30 -10.09
C GLY A 141 8.54 29.79 -10.06
N GLY A 142 9.43 30.16 -9.14
CA GLY A 142 9.81 31.57 -8.87
C GLY A 142 9.29 32.14 -7.54
N GLY A 143 8.48 31.38 -6.80
CA GLY A 143 7.97 31.79 -5.48
C GLY A 143 6.98 32.96 -5.56
N GLY A 144 6.75 33.62 -4.43
CA GLY A 144 5.92 34.84 -4.37
C GLY A 144 6.57 36.08 -5.01
N SER A 145 7.72 35.96 -5.68
CA SER A 145 8.49 37.12 -6.20
C SER A 145 8.10 37.54 -7.62
N VAL A 146 7.11 36.87 -8.23
CA VAL A 146 6.64 37.17 -9.58
C VAL A 146 5.24 37.80 -9.49
N PRO A 147 4.99 38.97 -10.10
CA PRO A 147 3.65 39.55 -10.09
C PRO A 147 2.68 38.68 -10.88
N VAL A 148 1.48 38.46 -10.32
CA VAL A 148 0.41 37.66 -10.91
C VAL A 148 -0.81 38.54 -11.13
N VAL A 149 -1.45 38.43 -12.30
CA VAL A 149 -2.70 39.13 -12.60
C VAL A 149 -3.71 38.10 -13.08
N SER A 150 -4.81 37.96 -12.36
CA SER A 150 -5.89 37.01 -12.66
C SER A 150 -5.38 35.61 -12.99
N GLY A 151 -4.50 35.07 -12.14
CA GLY A 151 -3.83 33.79 -12.35
C GLY A 151 -3.58 33.03 -11.05
N THR A 152 -2.82 31.94 -11.15
CA THR A 152 -2.47 31.10 -10.00
C THR A 152 -1.43 31.78 -9.13
N LEU A 153 -1.78 32.02 -7.87
CA LEU A 153 -0.88 32.55 -6.84
C LEU A 153 -0.15 31.41 -6.12
N GLY A 154 -0.76 30.24 -6.03
CA GLY A 154 -0.17 29.06 -5.42
C GLY A 154 -1.20 28.00 -5.10
N TRP A 155 -0.82 27.07 -4.24
CA TRP A 155 -1.68 26.00 -3.74
C TRP A 155 -1.56 25.90 -2.23
N ILE A 156 -2.66 25.57 -1.57
CA ILE A 156 -2.67 25.13 -0.18
C ILE A 156 -2.77 23.61 -0.16
N ASN A 157 -1.79 22.95 0.45
CA ASN A 157 -1.84 21.53 0.76
C ASN A 157 -2.78 21.34 1.95
N THR A 158 -3.88 20.63 1.72
CA THR A 158 -4.96 20.48 2.68
C THR A 158 -4.94 19.12 3.38
N ALA A 159 -3.96 18.25 3.07
CA ALA A 159 -3.86 16.89 3.61
C ALA A 159 -3.95 16.86 5.16
N VAL A 160 -3.25 17.79 5.83
CA VAL A 160 -3.21 17.90 7.30
C VAL A 160 -4.29 18.79 7.90
N LEU A 161 -5.05 19.52 7.07
CA LEU A 161 -6.07 20.44 7.56
C LEU A 161 -7.31 19.65 7.99
N GLN A 162 -7.98 20.09 9.04
CA GLN A 162 -9.30 19.53 9.34
C GLN A 162 -10.35 20.18 8.42
N PRO A 163 -11.49 19.55 8.19
CA PRO A 163 -12.56 20.26 7.52
C PRO A 163 -13.07 21.50 8.29
N GLY A 164 -13.67 22.44 7.56
CA GLY A 164 -14.32 23.61 8.13
C GLY A 164 -14.05 24.92 7.38
N SER A 165 -14.37 26.04 8.01
CA SER A 165 -14.20 27.37 7.41
C SER A 165 -12.76 27.87 7.59
N TYR A 166 -12.18 28.32 6.48
CA TYR A 166 -10.82 28.83 6.39
C TYR A 166 -10.80 30.19 5.70
N GLU A 167 -9.77 30.95 6.02
CA GLU A 167 -9.47 32.22 5.38
C GLU A 167 -8.07 32.16 4.80
N ILE A 168 -7.93 32.62 3.55
CA ILE A 168 -6.64 32.83 2.90
C ILE A 168 -6.41 34.32 2.79
N ARG A 169 -5.19 34.76 3.10
CA ARG A 169 -4.72 36.14 2.93
C ARG A 169 -3.58 36.18 1.92
N VAL A 170 -3.66 37.18 1.05
CA VAL A 170 -2.54 37.58 0.20
C VAL A 170 -2.09 38.96 0.62
N CYS A 171 -0.81 39.10 0.92
CA CYS A 171 -0.18 40.38 1.20
C CYS A 171 0.85 40.69 0.14
N VAL A 172 0.71 41.84 -0.52
CA VAL A 172 1.59 42.30 -1.58
C VAL A 172 2.52 43.38 -1.05
N TYR A 173 3.82 43.21 -1.26
CA TYR A 173 4.87 44.08 -0.74
C TYR A 173 5.48 44.94 -1.83
N SER A 174 5.81 46.17 -1.45
CA SER A 174 6.58 47.09 -2.28
C SER A 174 8.07 46.92 -2.04
N SER A 175 8.86 47.20 -3.05
CA SER A 175 10.31 47.37 -2.96
C SER A 175 10.72 48.76 -2.50
N LEU A 176 9.77 49.71 -2.44
CA LEU A 176 10.03 51.03 -1.87
C LEU A 176 10.01 50.97 -0.34
N PRO A 177 10.98 51.62 0.33
CA PRO A 177 11.01 51.69 1.79
C PRO A 177 9.78 52.41 2.34
N ASN A 178 9.28 51.96 3.49
CA ASN A 178 8.14 52.53 4.22
C ASN A 178 6.80 52.56 3.44
N THR A 179 6.69 51.84 2.32
CA THR A 179 5.40 51.70 1.64
C THR A 179 4.60 50.59 2.34
N PRO A 180 3.38 50.87 2.82
CA PRO A 180 2.55 49.86 3.45
C PRO A 180 2.22 48.74 2.47
N ARG A 181 2.22 47.50 2.95
CA ARG A 181 1.75 46.34 2.18
C ARG A 181 0.26 46.46 1.91
N THR A 182 -0.21 45.89 0.80
CA THR A 182 -1.65 45.76 0.51
C THR A 182 -2.06 44.32 0.73
N CYS A 183 -2.99 44.07 1.65
CA CYS A 183 -3.50 42.73 1.93
C CYS A 183 -4.99 42.61 1.62
N CYS A 184 -5.42 41.40 1.26
CA CYS A 184 -6.82 41.03 1.05
C CYS A 184 -6.99 39.57 1.42
N CYS A 185 -8.20 39.24 1.84
CA CYS A 185 -8.54 37.90 2.24
C CYS A 185 -9.77 37.39 1.50
N ILE A 186 -9.89 36.09 1.46
CA ILE A 186 -11.07 35.38 1.00
C ILE A 186 -11.39 34.27 1.99
N GLN A 187 -12.66 34.11 2.29
CA GLN A 187 -13.15 33.04 3.13
C GLN A 187 -13.77 31.96 2.25
N PHE A 188 -13.53 30.72 2.65
CA PHE A 188 -14.10 29.54 2.03
C PHE A 188 -14.33 28.48 3.09
N THR A 189 -15.10 27.46 2.73
CA THR A 189 -15.26 26.26 3.54
C THR A 189 -14.60 25.12 2.78
N LEU A 190 -13.69 24.42 3.46
CA LEU A 190 -12.93 23.31 2.89
C LEU A 190 -13.85 22.08 2.82
N PHE A 191 -14.12 21.63 1.60
CA PHE A 191 -14.80 20.38 1.34
C PHE A 191 -13.79 19.27 1.11
N LYS A 192 -13.78 18.33 2.04
CA LYS A 192 -12.84 17.21 2.07
C LYS A 192 -13.43 16.00 1.38
N VAL A 193 -12.63 15.41 0.50
CA VAL A 193 -12.91 14.14 -0.15
C VAL A 193 -11.69 13.26 0.09
N LEU A 194 -11.76 12.49 1.17
CA LEU A 194 -10.72 11.60 1.63
C LEU A 194 -11.19 10.16 1.39
N VAL A 195 -11.10 9.72 0.14
CA VAL A 195 -11.54 8.39 -0.31
C VAL A 195 -10.34 7.69 -0.92
N TRP A 196 -9.79 6.71 -0.20
CA TRP A 196 -8.70 5.87 -0.70
C TRP A 196 -8.52 4.59 0.11
N ILE A 197 -7.79 3.64 -0.48
CA ILE A 197 -7.23 2.45 0.15
C ILE A 197 -5.71 2.61 0.14
N ASP A 198 -5.06 2.39 1.29
CA ASP A 198 -3.59 2.48 1.41
C ASP A 198 -2.94 1.20 1.94
N HIS A 199 -3.70 0.31 2.57
CA HIS A 199 -3.19 -0.99 3.02
C HIS A 199 -4.20 -2.12 2.83
N VAL A 200 -3.68 -3.31 2.56
CA VAL A 200 -4.45 -4.57 2.53
C VAL A 200 -3.69 -5.61 3.34
N ALA A 201 -4.37 -6.27 4.28
CA ALA A 201 -3.77 -7.14 5.29
C ALA A 201 -2.61 -6.50 6.08
N GLY A 202 -2.65 -5.16 6.26
CA GLY A 202 -1.58 -4.38 6.90
C GLY A 202 -0.37 -4.12 6.00
N ALA A 203 -0.32 -4.67 4.78
CA ALA A 203 0.72 -4.41 3.80
C ALA A 203 0.39 -3.13 3.00
N PRO A 204 1.36 -2.21 2.82
CA PRO A 204 1.13 -0.95 2.14
C PRO A 204 1.06 -1.12 0.61
N ILE A 205 0.46 -0.13 -0.04
CA ILE A 205 0.55 0.05 -1.50
C ILE A 205 1.93 0.59 -1.91
N SER A 206 2.36 0.27 -3.13
CA SER A 206 3.57 0.82 -3.76
C SER A 206 3.36 1.08 -5.26
N PRO A 207 3.75 2.27 -5.78
CA PRO A 207 4.27 3.42 -5.04
C PRO A 207 3.26 3.97 -4.03
N ALA A 208 3.72 4.72 -3.03
CA ALA A 208 2.89 5.31 -1.97
C ALA A 208 2.06 6.51 -2.49
N ASP A 209 1.27 6.24 -3.54
CA ASP A 209 0.28 7.13 -4.10
C ASP A 209 -1.07 6.39 -4.07
N PRO A 210 -1.92 6.69 -3.07
CA PRO A 210 -3.20 6.02 -2.91
C PRO A 210 -4.18 6.25 -4.06
N PHE A 211 -3.93 7.23 -4.93
CA PHE A 211 -4.79 7.52 -6.07
C PHE A 211 -4.28 6.91 -7.38
N ASN A 212 -3.17 6.17 -7.34
CA ASN A 212 -2.70 5.38 -8.46
C ASN A 212 -3.40 4.01 -8.45
N PRO A 213 -4.34 3.75 -9.38
CA PRO A 213 -5.09 2.50 -9.38
C PRO A 213 -4.26 1.26 -9.69
N ASN A 214 -3.05 1.44 -10.22
CA ASN A 214 -2.09 0.37 -10.50
C ASN A 214 -1.06 0.18 -9.39
N ALA A 215 -1.23 0.86 -8.24
CA ALA A 215 -0.36 0.61 -7.09
C ALA A 215 -0.58 -0.83 -6.61
N ALA A 216 0.52 -1.55 -6.42
CA ALA A 216 0.48 -2.94 -5.99
C ALA A 216 0.63 -3.02 -4.48
N ILE A 217 0.01 -4.02 -3.85
CA ILE A 217 0.30 -4.34 -2.45
C ILE A 217 1.70 -4.95 -2.36
N VAL A 218 2.55 -4.40 -1.49
CA VAL A 218 3.92 -4.88 -1.32
C VAL A 218 4.22 -5.29 0.11
N ASN A 219 5.13 -6.24 0.26
CA ASN A 219 5.65 -6.64 1.57
C ASN A 219 6.68 -5.61 2.09
N ALA A 220 7.27 -5.89 3.26
CA ALA A 220 8.29 -5.03 3.87
C ALA A 220 9.57 -4.86 3.04
N THR A 221 9.84 -5.73 2.07
CA THR A 221 10.99 -5.62 1.15
C THR A 221 10.64 -4.87 -0.15
N GLY A 222 9.38 -4.47 -0.33
CA GLY A 222 8.89 -3.78 -1.53
C GLY A 222 8.55 -4.71 -2.69
N GLU A 223 8.54 -6.02 -2.48
CA GLU A 223 8.08 -7.00 -3.47
C GLU A 223 6.55 -7.10 -3.45
N ILE A 224 5.94 -7.31 -4.61
CA ILE A 224 4.49 -7.53 -4.70
C ILE A 224 4.11 -8.74 -3.84
N ALA A 225 3.08 -8.58 -3.00
CA ALA A 225 2.64 -9.57 -2.05
C ALA A 225 1.26 -10.15 -2.41
N SER A 226 1.05 -11.41 -2.06
CA SER A 226 -0.27 -12.03 -1.96
C SER A 226 -0.84 -11.85 -0.56
N VAL A 227 -2.17 -11.80 -0.46
CA VAL A 227 -2.92 -11.75 0.80
C VAL A 227 -3.95 -12.87 0.87
N GLY A 228 -4.33 -13.30 2.07
CA GLY A 228 -5.19 -14.47 2.21
C GLY A 228 -5.86 -14.61 3.57
N CYS A 229 -6.84 -15.51 3.63
CA CYS A 229 -7.57 -15.89 4.83
C CYS A 229 -8.34 -14.75 5.50
N CYS A 230 -7.82 -14.18 6.57
CA CYS A 230 -8.41 -13.04 7.28
C CYS A 230 -7.73 -11.77 6.76
N VAL A 231 -8.47 -10.94 6.03
CA VAL A 231 -7.95 -9.73 5.39
C VAL A 231 -8.71 -8.51 5.89
N THR A 232 -7.98 -7.51 6.38
CA THR A 232 -8.45 -6.16 6.67
C THR A 232 -8.01 -5.22 5.56
N VAL A 233 -8.85 -4.27 5.20
CA VAL A 233 -8.48 -3.20 4.25
C VAL A 233 -8.50 -1.89 4.99
N SER A 234 -7.47 -1.07 4.82
CA SER A 234 -7.34 0.24 5.48
C SER A 234 -7.21 1.36 4.47
N GLY A 235 -7.62 2.55 4.90
CA GLY A 235 -7.60 3.77 4.12
C GLY A 235 -8.54 4.82 4.71
N SER A 236 -9.18 5.62 3.86
CA SER A 236 -10.17 6.61 4.29
C SER A 236 -11.44 6.51 3.47
N ALA A 237 -12.57 6.66 4.15
CA ALA A 237 -13.89 6.83 3.57
C ALA A 237 -14.57 8.03 4.23
N PHE A 238 -14.20 9.22 3.78
CA PHE A 238 -14.73 10.47 4.31
C PHE A 238 -15.05 11.46 3.20
N VAL A 239 -16.26 12.00 3.25
CA VAL A 239 -16.74 13.09 2.38
C VAL A 239 -17.45 14.08 3.26
N GLY A 240 -17.08 15.36 3.21
CA GLY A 240 -17.77 16.33 4.04
C GLY A 240 -17.28 17.76 4.04
N ASP A 241 -18.10 18.54 4.76
CA ASP A 241 -17.81 19.84 5.36
C ASP A 241 -18.12 21.10 4.56
N CYS A 242 -19.11 20.97 3.68
CA CYS A 242 -19.91 22.11 3.24
C CYS A 242 -21.33 21.70 2.92
N ASN A 243 -22.26 22.66 2.88
CA ASN A 243 -23.56 22.54 2.19
C ASN A 243 -24.38 21.30 2.58
N ASN A 244 -24.24 20.81 3.83
CA ASN A 244 -24.81 19.54 4.28
C ASN A 244 -24.43 18.31 3.42
N ARG A 245 -23.42 18.44 2.56
CA ARG A 245 -22.77 17.33 1.88
C ARG A 245 -21.91 16.61 2.91
N ARG A 246 -22.29 15.36 3.17
CA ARG A 246 -21.62 14.45 4.10
C ARG A 246 -21.65 13.07 3.49
N ILE A 247 -20.77 12.18 3.96
CA ILE A 247 -20.83 10.76 3.61
C ILE A 247 -22.24 10.20 3.88
N LYS A 248 -22.87 9.56 2.91
CA LYS A 248 -24.15 8.87 3.11
C LYS A 248 -23.91 7.41 3.41
N CYS A 249 -23.14 6.72 2.57
CA CYS A 249 -22.60 5.41 2.89
C CYS A 249 -21.25 5.19 2.21
N PHE A 250 -20.59 4.12 2.59
CA PHE A 250 -19.50 3.55 1.82
C PHE A 250 -19.62 2.02 1.74
N ASP A 251 -19.05 1.46 0.68
CA ASP A 251 -18.95 0.02 0.47
C ASP A 251 -17.54 -0.35 -0.01
N LEU A 252 -17.09 -1.54 0.36
CA LEU A 252 -15.87 -2.13 -0.14
C LEU A 252 -16.25 -3.34 -0.99
N ARG A 253 -16.01 -3.24 -2.29
CA ARG A 253 -16.42 -4.23 -3.29
C ARG A 253 -15.21 -4.88 -3.94
N TRP A 254 -15.40 -6.01 -4.60
CA TRP A 254 -14.33 -6.69 -5.33
C TRP A 254 -14.67 -6.80 -6.82
N GLY A 255 -13.65 -6.75 -7.65
CA GLY A 255 -13.70 -6.96 -9.09
C GLY A 255 -12.76 -8.10 -9.45
N ILE A 256 -13.15 -8.88 -10.44
CA ILE A 256 -12.36 -10.01 -10.95
C ILE A 256 -11.26 -9.48 -11.87
N GLY A 257 -10.02 -9.92 -11.65
CA GLY A 257 -8.86 -9.47 -12.41
C GLY A 257 -8.42 -8.07 -12.02
N PHE A 258 -7.39 -7.58 -12.71
CA PHE A 258 -6.92 -6.20 -12.58
C PHE A 258 -7.72 -5.30 -13.51
N LEU A 259 -8.85 -4.83 -13.00
CA LEU A 259 -9.76 -3.92 -13.69
C LEU A 259 -9.19 -2.49 -13.71
N PRO A 260 -9.56 -1.67 -14.72
CA PRO A 260 -9.19 -0.27 -14.76
C PRO A 260 -9.73 0.49 -13.55
N GLY A 261 -8.97 1.46 -13.05
CA GLY A 261 -9.36 2.33 -11.95
C GLY A 261 -10.03 3.64 -12.37
N PRO A 262 -10.48 4.48 -11.42
CA PRO A 262 -11.37 5.63 -11.67
C PRO A 262 -10.86 6.66 -12.69
N ASN A 263 -9.54 6.78 -12.81
CA ASN A 263 -8.87 7.74 -13.70
C ASN A 263 -8.48 7.12 -15.05
N GLU A 264 -8.85 5.87 -15.31
CA GLU A 264 -8.43 5.12 -16.49
C GLU A 264 -9.58 4.88 -17.47
N ILE A 265 -9.23 4.71 -18.76
CA ILE A 265 -10.20 4.38 -19.79
C ILE A 265 -10.78 2.99 -19.52
N GLY A 266 -12.11 2.88 -19.55
CA GLY A 266 -12.80 1.61 -19.35
C GLY A 266 -13.21 1.34 -17.89
N PHE A 267 -12.96 2.27 -16.97
CA PHE A 267 -13.51 2.20 -15.62
C PHE A 267 -15.02 2.05 -15.63
N ASN A 268 -15.51 1.01 -14.95
CA ASN A 268 -16.93 0.75 -14.77
C ASN A 268 -17.19 0.25 -13.35
N PRO A 269 -17.78 1.06 -12.45
CA PRO A 269 -18.04 0.64 -11.08
C PRO A 269 -19.03 -0.54 -11.00
N ALA A 270 -19.84 -0.78 -12.03
CA ALA A 270 -20.74 -1.93 -12.09
C ALA A 270 -20.02 -3.27 -12.39
N ALA A 271 -18.74 -3.24 -12.78
CA ALA A 271 -17.93 -4.45 -12.93
C ALA A 271 -17.49 -5.05 -11.59
N TYR A 272 -17.64 -4.30 -10.50
CA TYR A 272 -17.28 -4.70 -9.15
C TYR A 272 -18.50 -5.29 -8.47
N SER A 273 -18.42 -6.58 -8.16
CA SER A 273 -19.50 -7.40 -7.64
C SER A 273 -19.28 -7.68 -6.16
N GLY A 274 -20.38 -7.89 -5.43
CA GLY A 274 -20.33 -8.27 -4.02
C GLY A 274 -19.76 -7.19 -3.10
N SER A 275 -20.14 -7.24 -1.83
CA SER A 275 -19.53 -6.43 -0.79
C SER A 275 -18.63 -7.33 0.06
N LEU A 276 -17.46 -6.83 0.43
CA LEU A 276 -16.57 -7.42 1.41
C LEU A 276 -17.02 -7.11 2.84
N LEU A 277 -18.11 -6.35 2.98
CA LEU A 277 -18.68 -5.97 4.27
C LEU A 277 -19.77 -6.97 4.77
N VAL A 278 -19.85 -8.18 4.19
CA VAL A 278 -21.07 -9.02 4.19
C VAL A 278 -21.15 -10.06 5.32
N ASP A 279 -20.21 -10.13 6.27
CA ASP A 279 -20.43 -10.89 7.51
C ASP A 279 -21.40 -10.19 8.50
N GLY A 280 -22.07 -9.09 8.11
CA GLY A 280 -23.04 -8.42 8.98
C GLY A 280 -23.92 -7.26 8.47
N GLY A 281 -23.84 -6.73 7.23
CA GLY A 281 -24.76 -5.62 6.90
C GLY A 281 -24.76 -4.93 5.53
N GLY A 282 -23.88 -5.28 4.59
CA GLY A 282 -23.75 -4.52 3.35
C GLY A 282 -23.05 -3.17 3.58
N PRO A 283 -23.32 -2.13 2.78
CA PRO A 283 -22.64 -0.84 2.91
C PRO A 283 -22.86 -0.23 4.30
N VAL A 284 -21.83 0.43 4.84
CA VAL A 284 -21.94 1.17 6.10
C VAL A 284 -22.64 2.51 5.82
N CYS A 285 -23.87 2.63 6.29
CA CYS A 285 -24.75 3.78 6.01
C CYS A 285 -25.05 4.65 7.24
N TYR A 286 -25.06 5.96 7.00
CA TYR A 286 -25.39 7.01 7.96
C TYR A 286 -26.74 7.65 7.59
N THR A 287 -27.78 6.82 7.44
CA THR A 287 -29.10 7.23 6.95
C THR A 287 -30.21 6.96 7.97
N ASP A 288 -29.90 7.15 9.26
CA ASP A 288 -30.89 6.96 10.31
C ASP A 288 -31.99 8.02 10.19
N PRO A 289 -33.29 7.65 10.23
CA PRO A 289 -34.36 8.64 10.18
C PRO A 289 -34.36 9.56 11.41
N ASP A 290 -33.79 9.13 12.54
CA ASP A 290 -33.63 9.97 13.73
C ASP A 290 -32.32 10.79 13.65
N PRO A 291 -32.39 12.13 13.57
CA PRO A 291 -31.21 12.99 13.52
C PRO A 291 -30.27 12.83 14.73
N ALA A 292 -30.80 12.45 15.90
CA ALA A 292 -29.99 12.23 17.10
C ALA A 292 -29.16 10.94 16.97
N ILE A 293 -29.75 9.87 16.44
CA ILE A 293 -29.04 8.62 16.16
C ILE A 293 -28.03 8.82 15.03
N GLU A 294 -28.44 9.52 13.96
CA GLU A 294 -27.56 9.84 12.85
C GLU A 294 -26.34 10.64 13.31
N ALA A 295 -26.52 11.63 14.18
CA ALA A 295 -25.43 12.41 14.77
C ALA A 295 -24.45 11.52 15.57
N ARG A 296 -24.95 10.53 16.33
CA ARG A 296 -24.10 9.56 17.04
C ARG A 296 -23.33 8.65 16.09
N LYS A 297 -23.98 8.15 15.03
CA LYS A 297 -23.30 7.36 13.98
C LYS A 297 -22.18 8.18 13.32
N ARG A 298 -22.36 9.48 13.15
CA ARG A 298 -21.39 10.40 12.52
C ARG A 298 -20.38 11.04 13.48
N ALA A 299 -20.36 10.62 14.75
CA ALA A 299 -19.39 11.11 15.71
C ALA A 299 -17.94 10.91 15.19
N SER A 300 -17.01 11.76 15.63
CA SER A 300 -15.64 11.78 15.10
C SER A 300 -14.92 10.43 15.21
N TRP A 301 -15.20 9.64 16.26
CA TRP A 301 -14.62 8.30 16.45
C TRP A 301 -15.19 7.22 15.51
N ASN A 302 -16.31 7.49 14.84
CA ASN A 302 -16.90 6.60 13.84
C ASN A 302 -16.48 6.96 12.40
N GLN A 303 -15.78 8.08 12.19
CA GLN A 303 -15.26 8.47 10.88
C GLN A 303 -14.05 7.60 10.48
N VAL A 304 -14.04 7.08 9.25
CA VAL A 304 -12.92 6.29 8.73
C VAL A 304 -11.96 7.20 7.98
N ILE A 305 -10.97 7.74 8.71
CA ILE A 305 -9.88 8.55 8.15
C ILE A 305 -8.57 7.89 8.58
N GLY A 306 -7.83 7.32 7.62
CA GLY A 306 -6.60 6.58 7.87
C GLY A 306 -6.80 5.38 8.82
N GLY A 307 -7.90 4.66 8.65
CA GLY A 307 -8.30 3.56 9.53
C GLY A 307 -8.80 2.33 8.75
N ILE A 308 -9.31 1.34 9.47
CA ILE A 308 -9.81 0.10 8.87
C ILE A 308 -11.16 0.37 8.17
N LEU A 309 -11.23 0.09 6.87
CA LEU A 309 -12.41 0.17 6.01
C LEU A 309 -13.30 -1.07 6.13
N THR A 310 -12.71 -2.23 6.46
CA THR A 310 -13.46 -3.45 6.81
C THR A 310 -14.02 -3.32 8.22
N THR A 311 -15.09 -2.53 8.33
CA THR A 311 -15.72 -2.20 9.60
C THR A 311 -17.24 -2.29 9.47
N HIS A 312 -17.91 -2.43 10.60
CA HIS A 312 -19.36 -2.20 10.72
C HIS A 312 -19.66 -1.26 11.88
N LEU A 313 -20.86 -0.67 11.87
CA LEU A 313 -21.38 0.12 12.98
C LEU A 313 -22.21 -0.81 13.87
N VAL A 314 -21.84 -0.92 15.14
CA VAL A 314 -22.60 -1.68 16.15
C VAL A 314 -23.24 -0.73 17.15
N ASP A 315 -24.47 -1.07 17.53
CA ASP A 315 -25.18 -0.42 18.63
C ASP A 315 -24.79 -1.04 19.98
N ASN A 316 -24.95 -0.24 21.04
CA ASN A 316 -25.06 -0.72 22.41
C ASN A 316 -23.85 -1.47 22.98
N ILE A 317 -22.67 -0.84 22.91
CA ILE A 317 -21.49 -1.31 23.64
C ILE A 317 -21.34 -0.52 24.94
N ASP A 318 -21.33 -1.26 26.06
CA ASP A 318 -21.03 -0.76 27.39
C ASP A 318 -19.55 -0.29 27.44
N ILE A 319 -19.33 1.02 27.47
CA ILE A 319 -18.00 1.57 27.70
C ILE A 319 -17.83 1.67 29.22
N PRO A 320 -16.94 0.89 29.86
CA PRO A 320 -16.87 0.77 31.32
C PRO A 320 -16.68 2.09 32.09
N GLU A 321 -16.33 3.17 31.40
CA GLU A 321 -16.01 4.49 31.95
C GLU A 321 -16.99 5.60 31.54
N LEU A 322 -17.93 5.32 30.64
CA LEU A 322 -18.96 6.26 30.21
C LEU A 322 -20.33 5.62 30.45
N GLY A 323 -21.06 6.07 31.47
CA GLY A 323 -22.42 5.63 31.77
C GLY A 323 -23.45 6.12 30.75
N ILE A 324 -23.21 5.87 29.46
CA ILE A 324 -24.06 6.21 28.35
C ILE A 324 -24.45 4.90 27.69
N GLU A 325 -25.55 4.32 28.17
CA GLU A 325 -26.28 3.29 27.44
C GLU A 325 -26.73 3.93 26.10
N ASP A 326 -26.62 3.19 24.98
CA ASP A 326 -26.90 3.63 23.59
C ASP A 326 -25.82 4.46 22.83
N LEU A 327 -24.55 4.02 22.83
CA LEU A 327 -23.53 4.54 21.90
C LEU A 327 -23.30 3.63 20.68
N TRP A 328 -23.09 4.25 19.52
CA TRP A 328 -22.62 3.59 18.30
C TRP A 328 -21.10 3.55 18.28
N LYS A 329 -20.54 2.38 17.98
CA LYS A 329 -19.10 2.18 17.84
C LYS A 329 -18.76 1.57 16.50
N ARG A 330 -17.64 2.02 15.94
CA ARG A 330 -16.97 1.35 14.83
C ARG A 330 -16.33 0.05 15.31
N SER A 331 -16.77 -1.08 14.75
CA SER A 331 -16.19 -2.40 15.01
C SER A 331 -15.42 -2.85 13.78
N ASP A 332 -14.11 -2.78 13.89
CA ASP A 332 -13.19 -3.30 12.89
C ASP A 332 -13.29 -4.84 12.85
N TYR A 333 -13.20 -5.41 11.66
CA TYR A 333 -13.09 -6.85 11.49
C TYR A 333 -12.27 -7.17 10.25
N CYS A 334 -11.76 -8.40 10.18
CA CYS A 334 -11.23 -8.94 8.94
C CYS A 334 -12.30 -9.81 8.31
N PHE A 335 -12.48 -9.68 7.00
CA PHE A 335 -13.32 -10.64 6.29
C PHE A 335 -12.52 -11.89 5.97
N ARG A 336 -13.21 -13.02 5.91
CA ARG A 336 -12.63 -14.28 5.43
C ARG A 336 -12.66 -14.28 3.91
N SER A 337 -11.53 -14.03 3.26
CA SER A 337 -11.43 -13.99 1.79
C SER A 337 -11.86 -15.30 1.15
N HIS A 338 -11.59 -16.44 1.80
CA HIS A 338 -12.07 -17.75 1.35
C HIS A 338 -13.61 -17.92 1.45
N ASP A 339 -14.32 -17.09 2.22
CA ASP A 339 -15.79 -17.18 2.37
C ASP A 339 -16.51 -16.13 1.51
N LEU A 340 -15.93 -14.95 1.31
CA LEU A 340 -16.60 -13.83 0.64
C LEU A 340 -16.26 -13.67 -0.86
N LEU A 341 -15.07 -14.07 -1.31
CA LEU A 341 -14.67 -13.91 -2.71
C LEU A 341 -15.35 -14.96 -3.61
N PRO A 342 -15.76 -14.66 -4.84
CA PRO A 342 -16.53 -15.57 -5.68
C PRO A 342 -15.80 -16.89 -5.95
N LEU A 343 -16.56 -17.98 -5.97
CA LEU A 343 -16.06 -19.28 -6.43
C LEU A 343 -15.75 -19.19 -7.92
N CYS A 344 -14.55 -19.65 -8.31
CA CYS A 344 -14.18 -19.94 -9.71
C CYS A 344 -14.31 -18.73 -10.64
N VAL A 345 -13.57 -17.70 -10.28
CA VAL A 345 -13.43 -16.44 -11.01
C VAL A 345 -13.09 -16.62 -12.48
N ASP A 346 -12.26 -17.62 -12.77
CA ASP A 346 -12.07 -18.16 -14.11
C ASP A 346 -11.63 -19.64 -14.00
N LEU A 347 -11.52 -20.31 -15.14
CA LEU A 347 -11.09 -21.71 -15.24
C LEU A 347 -9.62 -21.95 -14.83
N GLN A 348 -8.89 -20.89 -14.48
CA GLN A 348 -7.44 -20.89 -14.24
C GLN A 348 -7.12 -20.70 -12.75
N HIS A 349 -7.99 -20.02 -12.00
CA HIS A 349 -7.82 -19.59 -10.60
C HIS A 349 -8.77 -20.30 -9.61
N HIS A 350 -8.82 -21.63 -9.65
CA HIS A 350 -9.58 -22.45 -8.69
C HIS A 350 -9.36 -22.01 -7.22
N CYS A 351 -10.37 -22.17 -6.33
CA CYS A 351 -10.38 -21.72 -4.91
C CYS A 351 -10.37 -20.22 -4.58
N ARG A 352 -11.21 -19.38 -5.21
CA ARG A 352 -11.37 -17.97 -4.77
C ARG A 352 -10.02 -17.23 -4.63
N SER A 353 -9.05 -17.63 -5.46
CA SER A 353 -7.67 -17.12 -5.48
C SER A 353 -7.47 -16.38 -6.80
N GLY A 354 -6.36 -15.66 -6.97
CA GLY A 354 -6.05 -14.94 -8.21
C GLY A 354 -5.95 -13.44 -8.07
N LYS A 355 -6.04 -12.78 -9.22
CA LYS A 355 -5.98 -11.32 -9.36
C LYS A 355 -7.36 -10.73 -9.11
N TYR A 356 -7.44 -9.73 -8.23
CA TYR A 356 -8.66 -8.97 -7.96
C TYR A 356 -8.34 -7.47 -7.92
N THR A 357 -9.35 -6.66 -8.14
CA THR A 357 -9.32 -5.23 -7.82
C THR A 357 -10.32 -4.96 -6.70
N LEU A 358 -9.88 -4.36 -5.61
CA LEU A 358 -10.77 -3.84 -4.58
C LEU A 358 -11.28 -2.47 -5.02
N LEU A 359 -12.56 -2.19 -4.82
CA LEU A 359 -13.18 -0.88 -5.08
C LEU A 359 -13.78 -0.35 -3.78
N LEU A 360 -13.27 0.78 -3.32
CA LEU A 360 -13.95 1.61 -2.33
C LEU A 360 -14.95 2.51 -3.07
N ASP A 361 -16.24 2.39 -2.77
CA ASP A 361 -17.29 3.27 -3.27
C ASP A 361 -17.89 4.05 -2.12
N VAL A 362 -17.72 5.37 -2.15
CA VAL A 362 -18.28 6.29 -1.16
C VAL A 362 -19.26 7.19 -1.87
N TRP A 363 -20.50 7.26 -1.38
CA TRP A 363 -21.46 8.23 -1.89
C TRP A 363 -21.92 9.22 -0.83
N ASP A 364 -22.14 10.46 -1.25
CA ASP A 364 -22.55 11.55 -0.38
C ASP A 364 -24.08 11.67 -0.24
N THR A 365 -24.53 12.61 0.60
CA THR A 365 -25.95 12.91 0.81
C THR A 365 -26.67 13.46 -0.43
N LEU A 366 -25.94 13.86 -1.47
CA LEU A 366 -26.48 14.25 -2.78
C LEU A 366 -26.41 13.10 -3.80
N ASN A 367 -25.97 11.91 -3.40
CA ASN A 367 -25.72 10.74 -4.23
C ASN A 367 -24.62 10.92 -5.28
N ASN A 368 -23.66 11.81 -5.04
CA ASN A 368 -22.41 11.81 -5.80
C ASN A 368 -21.55 10.65 -5.32
N HIS A 369 -20.85 9.97 -6.24
CA HIS A 369 -19.97 8.86 -5.92
C HIS A 369 -18.50 9.25 -6.06
N TYR A 370 -17.70 8.69 -5.17
CA TYR A 370 -16.25 8.83 -5.10
C TYR A 370 -15.65 7.44 -5.01
N TYR A 371 -14.64 7.18 -5.82
CA TYR A 371 -14.09 5.84 -5.99
C TYR A 371 -12.59 5.85 -5.75
N ASP A 372 -12.12 4.75 -5.19
CA ASP A 372 -10.72 4.38 -5.22
C ASP A 372 -10.57 2.87 -5.45
N THR A 373 -9.48 2.46 -6.10
CA THR A 373 -9.26 1.06 -6.46
C THR A 373 -7.85 0.60 -6.18
N GLN A 374 -7.69 -0.65 -5.73
CA GLN A 374 -6.36 -1.26 -5.57
C GLN A 374 -6.30 -2.68 -6.12
N HIS A 375 -5.22 -2.99 -6.82
CA HIS A 375 -4.92 -4.34 -7.34
C HIS A 375 -4.36 -5.22 -6.22
N VAL A 376 -4.96 -6.39 -6.04
CA VAL A 376 -4.63 -7.33 -4.96
C VAL A 376 -4.55 -8.75 -5.50
N TRP A 377 -3.52 -9.47 -5.08
CA TRP A 377 -3.41 -10.91 -5.28
C TRP A 377 -3.98 -11.64 -4.07
N PHE A 378 -5.05 -12.41 -4.26
CA PHE A 378 -5.59 -13.27 -3.23
C PHE A 378 -5.07 -14.68 -3.37
N ASP A 379 -4.47 -15.20 -2.31
CA ASP A 379 -4.18 -16.60 -2.15
C ASP A 379 -5.08 -17.17 -1.06
N ASN A 380 -5.98 -18.07 -1.45
CA ASN A 380 -6.82 -18.82 -0.55
C ASN A 380 -6.63 -20.34 -0.76
N LYS A 381 -5.54 -20.73 -1.43
CA LYS A 381 -5.22 -22.13 -1.66
C LYS A 381 -4.57 -22.70 -0.39
N PRO A 382 -4.94 -23.91 0.04
CA PRO A 382 -4.35 -24.49 1.23
C PRO A 382 -2.93 -24.99 0.96
N ILE A 383 -2.02 -24.75 1.89
CA ILE A 383 -0.71 -25.41 1.88
C ILE A 383 -0.84 -26.89 2.29
N HIS A 384 -0.22 -27.77 1.50
CA HIS A 384 -0.22 -29.21 1.71
C HIS A 384 1.10 -29.67 2.32
N VAL A 385 1.00 -30.27 3.51
CA VAL A 385 2.16 -30.72 4.28
C VAL A 385 1.93 -32.13 4.82
N GLU A 386 2.76 -33.06 4.37
CA GLU A 386 2.69 -34.46 4.76
C GLU A 386 4.07 -35.10 4.80
N PHE A 387 4.40 -35.78 5.89
CA PHE A 387 5.62 -36.58 5.97
C PHE A 387 5.32 -38.01 5.53
N GLY A 388 5.94 -38.44 4.44
CA GLY A 388 5.67 -39.74 3.79
C GLY A 388 6.47 -40.91 4.38
N GLY A 389 7.52 -40.62 5.17
CA GLY A 389 8.37 -41.63 5.80
C GLY A 389 9.81 -41.62 5.27
N LEU A 390 10.52 -42.72 5.55
CA LEU A 390 11.89 -42.94 5.10
C LEU A 390 11.87 -43.94 3.94
N GLU A 391 12.56 -43.64 2.84
CA GLU A 391 12.59 -44.51 1.67
C GLU A 391 13.12 -45.91 2.04
N GLY A 392 12.40 -46.95 1.61
CA GLY A 392 12.75 -48.34 1.89
C GLY A 392 12.36 -48.85 3.27
N LEU A 393 11.83 -48.00 4.17
CA LEU A 393 11.31 -48.41 5.47
C LEU A 393 9.77 -48.54 5.41
N PRO A 394 9.21 -49.76 5.54
CA PRO A 394 7.77 -49.95 5.56
C PRO A 394 7.09 -49.24 6.74
N GLY A 395 5.84 -48.82 6.55
CA GLY A 395 5.04 -48.27 7.65
C GLY A 395 4.91 -49.25 8.82
N CYS A 396 4.92 -48.72 10.04
CA CYS A 396 4.82 -49.48 11.29
C CYS A 396 5.96 -50.49 11.53
N THR A 397 7.16 -50.22 11.01
CA THR A 397 8.36 -51.02 11.28
C THR A 397 9.44 -50.21 11.98
N ASP A 398 10.24 -50.91 12.78
CA ASP A 398 11.39 -50.31 13.47
C ASP A 398 12.56 -50.13 12.48
N MET A 399 13.33 -49.04 12.65
CA MET A 399 14.53 -48.80 11.86
C MET A 399 15.75 -49.37 12.58
N HIS A 400 16.40 -50.36 11.98
CA HIS A 400 17.61 -50.98 12.49
C HIS A 400 18.86 -50.39 11.83
N LEU A 401 19.90 -50.10 12.63
CA LEU A 401 21.21 -49.62 12.15
C LEU A 401 22.26 -50.74 12.05
N GLY A 402 21.91 -51.95 12.48
CA GLY A 402 22.81 -53.09 12.63
C GLY A 402 23.29 -53.71 11.31
N PRO A 403 24.04 -54.83 11.38
CA PRO A 403 24.71 -55.44 10.23
C PRO A 403 23.79 -55.88 9.09
N ASN A 404 22.50 -56.11 9.39
CA ASN A 404 21.49 -56.51 8.41
C ASN A 404 20.71 -55.31 7.85
N SER A 405 21.05 -54.09 8.25
CA SER A 405 20.44 -52.87 7.74
C SER A 405 20.83 -52.65 6.29
N ILE A 406 19.85 -52.35 5.45
CA ILE A 406 20.09 -51.92 4.07
C ILE A 406 20.60 -50.47 3.99
N PHE A 407 20.52 -49.73 5.10
CA PHE A 407 20.82 -48.30 5.14
C PHE A 407 22.23 -47.97 5.63
N VAL A 408 22.87 -48.91 6.34
CA VAL A 408 24.19 -48.71 6.94
C VAL A 408 25.23 -49.51 6.16
N PRO A 409 26.31 -48.89 5.67
CA PRO A 409 27.38 -49.61 4.97
C PRO A 409 27.99 -50.71 5.86
N PRO A 410 28.46 -51.83 5.27
CA PRO A 410 29.11 -52.89 6.03
C PRO A 410 30.23 -52.37 6.94
N GLY A 411 30.17 -52.77 8.22
CA GLY A 411 31.12 -52.32 9.24
C GLY A 411 30.83 -50.93 9.83
N ALA A 412 29.75 -50.26 9.42
CA ALA A 412 29.30 -48.96 9.96
C ALA A 412 30.45 -47.94 10.14
N PRO A 413 31.22 -47.62 9.09
CA PRO A 413 32.35 -46.70 9.23
C PRO A 413 31.88 -45.27 9.47
N CYS A 414 32.30 -44.66 10.58
CA CYS A 414 31.94 -43.28 10.91
C CYS A 414 32.48 -42.24 9.91
N GLY A 415 33.49 -42.57 9.12
CA GLY A 415 34.03 -41.68 8.08
C GLY A 415 33.21 -41.61 6.79
N ILE A 416 32.17 -42.45 6.64
CA ILE A 416 31.36 -42.53 5.42
C ILE A 416 29.91 -42.20 5.78
N PRO A 417 29.21 -41.32 5.04
CA PRO A 417 27.79 -41.04 5.24
C PRO A 417 26.90 -42.28 5.16
N TRP A 418 25.86 -42.34 5.97
CA TRP A 418 24.85 -43.41 5.94
C TRP A 418 23.53 -42.83 5.41
N PRO A 419 23.39 -42.66 4.08
CA PRO A 419 22.26 -41.93 3.52
C PRO A 419 20.94 -42.70 3.60
N ILE A 420 19.90 -42.00 4.04
CA ILE A 420 18.52 -42.39 3.81
C ILE A 420 17.73 -41.20 3.24
N ASN A 421 16.83 -41.47 2.31
CA ASN A 421 15.99 -40.45 1.71
C ASN A 421 14.74 -40.22 2.59
N MET A 422 14.49 -38.97 2.95
CA MET A 422 13.26 -38.56 3.64
C MET A 422 12.23 -38.13 2.60
N LEU A 423 11.06 -38.77 2.61
CA LEU A 423 10.02 -38.55 1.62
C LEU A 423 8.85 -37.75 2.22
N GLY A 424 8.19 -36.94 1.40
CA GLY A 424 6.98 -36.25 1.81
C GLY A 424 6.42 -35.28 0.78
N ILE A 425 5.52 -34.42 1.24
CA ILE A 425 4.82 -33.39 0.48
C ILE A 425 5.00 -32.08 1.24
N ALA A 426 5.62 -31.12 0.59
CA ALA A 426 5.66 -29.72 1.01
C ALA A 426 5.28 -28.92 -0.23
N TYR A 427 3.99 -28.65 -0.37
CA TYR A 427 3.41 -28.19 -1.62
C TYR A 427 2.45 -27.05 -1.38
N ASP A 428 2.65 -25.99 -2.15
CA ASP A 428 1.74 -24.87 -2.26
C ASP A 428 1.44 -24.64 -3.74
N GLU A 429 0.17 -24.48 -4.07
CA GLU A 429 -0.25 -24.34 -5.47
C GLU A 429 0.00 -22.91 -5.93
N TYR A 430 0.41 -22.70 -7.19
CA TYR A 430 0.47 -21.35 -7.74
C TYR A 430 -0.89 -20.67 -7.62
N ILE A 431 -0.92 -19.40 -7.24
CA ILE A 431 -2.17 -18.63 -7.17
C ILE A 431 -2.84 -18.61 -8.56
N ASP A 432 -2.05 -18.32 -9.59
CA ASP A 432 -2.39 -18.29 -11.01
C ASP A 432 -1.49 -19.29 -11.75
N ASN A 433 -2.05 -20.40 -12.25
CA ASN A 433 -1.26 -21.46 -12.90
C ASN A 433 -0.65 -21.05 -14.26
N ALA A 434 -1.05 -19.93 -14.87
CA ALA A 434 -0.36 -19.40 -16.05
C ALA A 434 0.74 -18.38 -15.71
N ASP A 435 0.82 -17.94 -14.46
CA ASP A 435 1.84 -17.02 -13.97
C ASP A 435 2.70 -17.74 -12.92
N LEU A 436 3.91 -18.15 -13.31
CA LEU A 436 4.82 -18.87 -12.43
C LEU A 436 5.77 -17.92 -11.67
N THR A 437 5.49 -16.62 -11.68
CA THR A 437 6.33 -15.61 -11.04
C THR A 437 5.69 -15.11 -9.74
N PRO A 438 6.48 -14.59 -8.77
CA PRO A 438 5.91 -13.93 -7.61
C PRO A 438 5.00 -12.76 -8.00
N PRO A 439 3.84 -12.56 -7.34
CA PRO A 439 3.42 -13.26 -6.12
C PRO A 439 2.63 -14.55 -6.39
N SER A 440 2.41 -14.96 -7.63
CA SER A 440 1.71 -16.23 -7.93
C SER A 440 2.49 -17.45 -7.46
N ASP A 441 3.81 -17.43 -7.65
CA ASP A 441 4.73 -18.31 -6.93
C ASP A 441 5.15 -17.67 -5.61
N ASN A 442 4.43 -17.98 -4.55
CA ASN A 442 4.65 -17.48 -3.19
C ASN A 442 5.18 -18.55 -2.21
N PHE A 443 5.46 -19.78 -2.64
CA PHE A 443 6.00 -20.80 -1.74
C PHE A 443 7.29 -20.29 -1.08
N SER A 444 7.35 -20.31 0.25
CA SER A 444 8.46 -19.73 0.99
C SER A 444 9.49 -20.80 1.29
N TYR A 445 9.15 -21.74 2.18
CA TYR A 445 10.02 -22.84 2.52
C TYR A 445 9.30 -23.97 3.28
N TYR A 446 9.98 -25.10 3.37
CA TYR A 446 9.73 -26.14 4.35
C TYR A 446 10.95 -26.43 5.23
N SER A 447 10.70 -26.97 6.41
CA SER A 447 11.72 -27.36 7.39
C SER A 447 11.33 -28.68 8.06
N LEU A 448 12.33 -29.43 8.52
CA LEU A 448 12.18 -30.76 9.09
C LEU A 448 12.82 -30.83 10.47
N TRP A 449 12.15 -31.50 11.40
CA TRP A 449 12.67 -31.79 12.73
C TRP A 449 12.47 -33.24 13.09
N ILE A 450 13.40 -33.74 13.90
CA ILE A 450 13.35 -35.08 14.49
C ILE A 450 13.47 -34.90 16.00
N THR A 451 12.48 -35.37 16.76
CA THR A 451 12.47 -35.27 18.22
C THR A 451 12.64 -36.64 18.83
N ARG A 452 13.65 -36.81 19.70
CA ARG A 452 13.82 -38.02 20.50
C ARG A 452 12.77 -38.05 21.61
N GLN A 453 12.14 -39.20 21.85
CA GLN A 453 11.20 -39.36 22.95
C GLN A 453 11.89 -39.06 24.30
N GLY A 454 11.37 -38.06 25.02
CA GLY A 454 11.96 -37.61 26.30
C GLY A 454 13.32 -36.93 26.16
N GLY A 455 13.72 -36.54 24.94
CA GLY A 455 15.04 -35.99 24.64
C GLY A 455 14.98 -34.73 23.75
N PRO A 456 16.11 -34.34 23.16
CA PRO A 456 16.21 -33.14 22.35
C PRO A 456 15.61 -33.29 20.95
N THR A 457 15.40 -32.16 20.29
CA THR A 457 15.00 -32.05 18.88
C THR A 457 16.19 -31.69 18.00
N TYR A 458 16.37 -32.42 16.91
CA TYR A 458 17.34 -32.16 15.85
C TYR A 458 16.67 -31.47 14.66
N SER A 459 17.18 -30.30 14.26
CA SER A 459 16.77 -29.62 13.03
C SER A 459 17.51 -30.24 11.85
N VAL A 460 16.79 -30.81 10.90
CA VAL A 460 17.38 -31.54 9.79
C VAL A 460 17.85 -30.58 8.70
N PRO A 461 19.13 -30.61 8.29
CA PRO A 461 19.58 -29.86 7.12
C PRO A 461 18.89 -30.34 5.85
N ILE A 462 18.44 -29.41 5.02
CA ILE A 462 17.78 -29.69 3.75
C ILE A 462 18.84 -29.74 2.66
N THR A 463 19.11 -30.96 2.16
CA THR A 463 20.14 -31.21 1.14
C THR A 463 19.81 -32.43 0.28
N MET A 464 20.22 -32.37 -0.99
CA MET A 464 20.17 -33.52 -1.91
C MET A 464 21.46 -34.35 -1.91
N ALA A 465 22.50 -33.87 -1.21
CA ALA A 465 23.79 -34.53 -1.06
C ALA A 465 24.32 -34.42 0.38
N LEU A 466 24.79 -35.54 0.94
CA LEU A 466 25.41 -35.58 2.27
C LEU A 466 26.88 -35.12 2.28
N ALA A 467 27.34 -34.52 1.18
CA ALA A 467 28.66 -33.96 1.03
C ALA A 467 28.56 -32.47 0.65
N PRO A 468 29.26 -31.56 1.35
CA PRO A 468 29.42 -30.17 0.92
C PRO A 468 29.93 -30.11 -0.55
N PRO A 469 29.61 -29.05 -1.33
CA PRO A 469 29.29 -27.69 -0.87
C PRO A 469 27.88 -27.19 -1.22
N LEU A 470 26.98 -28.05 -1.69
CA LEU A 470 25.68 -27.62 -2.21
C LEU A 470 24.63 -27.45 -1.11
N PHE A 471 24.68 -26.32 -0.42
CA PHE A 471 23.57 -25.83 0.39
C PHE A 471 22.97 -24.58 -0.25
N GLY A 472 21.66 -24.40 -0.07
CA GLY A 472 21.03 -23.10 -0.30
C GLY A 472 21.52 -22.05 0.70
N PRO A 473 21.05 -20.80 0.59
CA PRO A 473 21.42 -19.71 1.50
C PRO A 473 21.04 -19.98 2.98
N ASP A 474 20.02 -20.80 3.22
CA ASP A 474 19.66 -21.32 4.55
C ASP A 474 19.67 -22.85 4.50
N THR A 475 20.57 -23.47 5.27
CA THR A 475 20.77 -24.94 5.28
C THR A 475 19.59 -25.70 5.89
N LEU A 476 18.69 -25.03 6.62
CA LEU A 476 17.56 -25.67 7.32
C LEU A 476 16.22 -25.47 6.59
N LYS A 477 16.24 -24.87 5.40
CA LYS A 477 15.05 -24.53 4.63
C LYS A 477 15.15 -25.01 3.19
N GLY A 478 14.15 -25.79 2.77
CA GLY A 478 13.94 -26.12 1.37
C GLY A 478 12.99 -25.11 0.74
N THR A 479 13.43 -24.40 -0.29
CA THR A 479 12.67 -23.31 -0.94
C THR A 479 11.98 -23.75 -2.23
N SER A 480 11.80 -25.06 -2.43
CA SER A 480 11.13 -25.62 -3.61
C SER A 480 10.02 -26.56 -3.14
N ARG A 481 8.92 -26.60 -3.90
CA ARG A 481 7.84 -27.56 -3.66
C ARG A 481 8.37 -28.98 -3.81
N VAL A 482 7.87 -29.89 -2.99
CA VAL A 482 8.23 -31.31 -3.00
C VAL A 482 6.97 -32.16 -2.97
N GLY A 483 6.95 -33.20 -3.81
CA GLY A 483 5.82 -34.12 -3.91
C GLY A 483 4.59 -33.47 -4.54
N ASP A 484 3.48 -34.21 -4.47
CA ASP A 484 2.19 -33.74 -4.94
C ASP A 484 1.07 -34.34 -4.06
N PRO A 485 0.16 -33.51 -3.50
CA PRO A 485 -0.94 -33.99 -2.68
C PRO A 485 -1.94 -34.87 -3.42
N GLY A 486 -1.95 -34.86 -4.76
CA GLY A 486 -2.91 -35.59 -5.57
C GLY A 486 -4.34 -35.08 -5.45
N THR A 487 -4.53 -34.01 -4.71
CA THR A 487 -5.74 -33.21 -4.58
C THR A 487 -5.32 -31.77 -4.81
N ARG A 488 -6.10 -31.00 -5.54
CA ARG A 488 -6.00 -29.54 -5.48
C ARG A 488 -7.19 -29.02 -4.72
N CYS A 489 -7.20 -27.71 -4.52
CA CYS A 489 -8.40 -26.92 -4.36
C CYS A 489 -9.74 -27.67 -4.40
N GLU A 490 -10.48 -27.68 -3.28
CA GLU A 490 -11.65 -28.53 -2.99
C GLU A 490 -12.24 -29.23 -4.22
N GLU A 491 -11.95 -30.54 -4.34
CA GLU A 491 -12.20 -31.40 -5.51
C GLU A 491 -13.68 -31.45 -6.00
N PHE A 492 -14.59 -30.71 -5.37
CA PHE A 492 -15.95 -30.57 -5.84
C PHE A 492 -16.56 -29.21 -5.47
N ILE A 493 -16.26 -28.18 -6.25
CA ILE A 493 -17.08 -26.97 -6.30
C ILE A 493 -18.04 -27.13 -7.50
N PRO A 494 -19.37 -27.23 -7.28
CA PRO A 494 -20.34 -27.34 -8.36
C PRO A 494 -20.20 -26.22 -9.39
N GLY A 495 -19.99 -26.59 -10.66
CA GLY A 495 -19.82 -25.63 -11.77
C GLY A 495 -18.37 -25.29 -12.12
N CYS A 496 -17.38 -25.84 -11.40
CA CYS A 496 -15.97 -25.61 -11.66
C CYS A 496 -15.27 -26.91 -12.03
N PRO A 497 -14.69 -27.04 -13.24
CA PRO A 497 -13.88 -28.22 -13.54
C PRO A 497 -12.65 -28.24 -12.63
N ALA A 498 -12.37 -29.37 -12.01
CA ALA A 498 -11.13 -29.53 -11.25
C ALA A 498 -9.93 -29.43 -12.22
N PRO A 499 -8.85 -28.72 -11.85
CA PRO A 499 -7.64 -28.72 -12.64
C PRO A 499 -7.08 -30.14 -12.74
N VAL A 500 -6.51 -30.49 -13.88
CA VAL A 500 -5.82 -31.78 -14.03
C VAL A 500 -4.56 -31.72 -13.18
N HIS A 501 -4.50 -32.55 -12.13
CA HIS A 501 -3.32 -32.74 -11.31
C HIS A 501 -2.85 -34.19 -11.37
N PRO A 502 -1.55 -34.46 -11.16
CA PRO A 502 -1.07 -35.83 -11.08
C PRO A 502 -1.66 -36.54 -9.85
N PRO A 503 -1.61 -37.89 -9.81
CA PRO A 503 -1.94 -38.63 -8.60
C PRO A 503 -0.98 -38.26 -7.47
N LYS A 504 -1.44 -38.46 -6.22
CA LYS A 504 -0.64 -38.20 -5.03
C LYS A 504 0.69 -38.96 -5.09
N PHE A 505 1.80 -38.26 -4.84
CA PHE A 505 3.11 -38.89 -4.68
C PHE A 505 3.98 -38.15 -3.67
N TYR A 506 4.83 -38.89 -2.97
CA TYR A 506 5.85 -38.33 -2.10
C TYR A 506 7.12 -38.03 -2.90
N GLY A 507 7.62 -36.79 -2.77
CA GLY A 507 8.91 -36.40 -3.32
C GLY A 507 10.03 -36.51 -2.28
N LEU A 508 11.28 -36.41 -2.74
CA LEU A 508 12.45 -36.34 -1.87
C LEU A 508 12.52 -34.96 -1.20
N LEU A 509 12.37 -34.92 0.13
CA LEU A 509 12.53 -33.71 0.93
C LEU A 509 14.01 -33.43 1.20
N THR A 510 14.73 -34.42 1.71
CA THR A 510 16.16 -34.30 2.02
C THR A 510 16.80 -35.67 2.15
N LYS A 511 18.12 -35.72 2.09
CA LYS A 511 18.91 -36.87 2.52
C LYS A 511 19.33 -36.69 3.98
N LEU A 512 19.04 -37.70 4.79
CA LEU A 512 19.44 -37.78 6.18
C LEU A 512 20.65 -38.70 6.32
N ASP A 513 21.61 -38.27 7.13
CA ASP A 513 22.75 -39.12 7.51
C ASP A 513 22.43 -39.86 8.79
N LEU A 514 22.26 -41.17 8.73
CA LEU A 514 21.89 -42.00 9.88
C LEU A 514 22.96 -42.04 10.98
N ARG A 515 24.18 -41.58 10.72
CA ARG A 515 25.22 -41.40 11.76
C ARG A 515 24.76 -40.50 12.91
N ILE A 516 23.76 -39.64 12.69
CA ILE A 516 23.18 -38.80 13.77
C ILE A 516 22.55 -39.63 14.89
N PHE A 517 22.15 -40.88 14.61
CA PHE A 517 21.51 -41.77 15.58
C PHE A 517 22.49 -42.68 16.32
N ASP A 518 23.76 -42.76 15.90
CA ASP A 518 24.79 -43.58 16.55
C ASP A 518 25.70 -42.71 17.43
N ALA A 519 25.71 -42.95 18.74
CA ALA A 519 26.51 -42.17 19.68
C ALA A 519 28.02 -42.22 19.43
N GLU A 520 28.52 -43.27 18.76
CA GLU A 520 29.93 -43.40 18.41
C GLU A 520 30.28 -42.57 17.16
N CYS A 521 29.42 -42.54 16.14
CA CYS A 521 29.67 -41.78 14.91
C CYS A 521 29.21 -40.32 14.95
N ALA A 522 28.17 -39.98 15.70
CA ALA A 522 27.62 -38.63 15.78
C ALA A 522 28.65 -37.53 16.11
N PRO A 523 29.63 -37.74 17.03
CA PRO A 523 30.67 -36.74 17.32
C PRO A 523 31.58 -36.40 16.13
N SER A 524 31.63 -37.25 15.10
CA SER A 524 32.41 -36.98 13.87
C SER A 524 31.68 -36.06 12.89
N LEU A 525 30.38 -35.84 13.09
CA LEU A 525 29.58 -34.94 12.27
C LEU A 525 29.84 -33.49 12.66
N VAL A 526 30.02 -32.64 11.65
CA VAL A 526 30.21 -31.19 11.83
C VAL A 526 28.93 -30.45 11.49
N ALA A 527 28.79 -29.22 11.98
CA ALA A 527 27.67 -28.35 11.61
C ALA A 527 27.54 -28.22 10.08
N PRO A 528 26.32 -28.22 9.52
CA PRO A 528 25.02 -28.22 10.21
C PRO A 528 24.47 -29.62 10.57
N PHE A 529 25.23 -30.70 10.38
CA PHE A 529 24.76 -32.08 10.58
C PHE A 529 24.97 -32.64 11.99
N ALA A 530 25.69 -31.92 12.85
CA ALA A 530 25.96 -32.36 14.21
C ALA A 530 24.66 -32.38 15.04
N PRO A 531 24.23 -33.53 15.59
CA PRO A 531 23.03 -33.58 16.41
C PRO A 531 23.29 -33.01 17.83
N PRO A 532 22.26 -32.53 18.54
CA PRO A 532 22.44 -32.03 19.90
C PRO A 532 22.79 -33.16 20.88
N ALA A 533 23.41 -32.80 22.00
CA ALA A 533 23.78 -33.74 23.06
C ALA A 533 22.54 -34.49 23.58
N GLY A 534 22.66 -35.81 23.76
CA GLY A 534 21.54 -36.66 24.17
C GLY A 534 20.56 -37.01 23.05
N PHE A 535 20.83 -36.65 21.79
CA PHE A 535 20.05 -37.11 20.65
C PHE A 535 20.43 -38.53 20.18
N PRO A 536 21.72 -38.90 20.02
CA PRO A 536 22.10 -40.22 19.52
C PRO A 536 21.85 -41.35 20.54
N LEU A 537 21.82 -42.59 20.04
CA LEU A 537 21.65 -43.82 20.81
C LEU A 537 22.98 -44.52 21.05
N GLU A 538 23.15 -45.05 22.26
CA GLU A 538 24.20 -46.02 22.53
C GLU A 538 23.94 -47.31 21.74
N ARG A 539 25.01 -47.95 21.26
CA ARG A 539 24.92 -49.25 20.58
C ARG A 539 24.31 -50.29 21.51
N GLY A 540 23.37 -51.08 20.99
CA GLY A 540 22.54 -52.04 21.73
C GLY A 540 21.23 -51.46 22.28
N THR A 541 20.88 -50.20 22.03
CA THR A 541 19.66 -49.56 22.56
C THR A 541 18.68 -49.14 21.46
N CYS A 542 17.40 -48.99 21.83
CA CYS A 542 16.35 -48.47 20.96
C CYS A 542 15.63 -47.30 21.63
N CYS A 543 15.11 -46.36 20.84
CA CYS A 543 14.29 -45.26 21.34
C CYS A 543 13.27 -44.80 20.29
N GLY A 544 12.14 -44.25 20.73
CA GLY A 544 11.18 -43.60 19.86
C GLY A 544 11.67 -42.25 19.36
N TYR A 545 11.47 -41.98 18.08
CA TYR A 545 11.69 -40.68 17.46
C TYR A 545 10.46 -40.24 16.69
N THR A 546 10.24 -38.93 16.64
CA THR A 546 9.13 -38.32 15.93
C THR A 546 9.66 -37.37 14.88
N PHE A 547 9.22 -37.55 13.63
CA PHE A 547 9.52 -36.70 12.50
C PHE A 547 8.35 -35.73 12.28
N GLN A 548 8.67 -34.46 12.08
CA GLN A 548 7.69 -33.44 11.74
C GLN A 548 8.20 -32.57 10.60
N LEU A 549 7.31 -32.32 9.64
CA LEU A 549 7.52 -31.41 8.52
C LEU A 549 6.68 -30.16 8.76
N TYR A 550 7.24 -29.00 8.50
CA TYR A 550 6.53 -27.72 8.44
C TYR A 550 6.73 -27.14 7.05
N ALA A 551 5.70 -26.52 6.50
CA ALA A 551 5.86 -25.64 5.36
C ALA A 551 5.06 -24.37 5.54
N ARG A 552 5.47 -23.31 4.84
CA ARG A 552 4.76 -22.05 4.73
C ARG A 552 5.02 -21.37 3.40
N ASP A 553 4.11 -20.47 3.04
CA ASP A 553 4.27 -19.57 1.91
C ASP A 553 4.51 -18.10 2.37
N LYS A 554 4.43 -17.17 1.43
CA LYS A 554 4.65 -15.72 1.63
C LYS A 554 3.35 -14.91 1.73
N THR A 555 2.19 -15.55 1.70
CA THR A 555 0.89 -14.87 1.78
C THR A 555 0.73 -14.16 3.12
N ILE A 556 0.34 -12.89 3.04
CA ILE A 556 0.12 -12.03 4.20
C ILE A 556 -1.32 -12.22 4.69
N SER A 557 -1.49 -12.35 6.00
CA SER A 557 -2.79 -12.45 6.63
C SER A 557 -2.81 -11.68 7.94
N ASN A 558 -3.97 -11.17 8.33
CA ASN A 558 -4.16 -10.56 9.65
C ASN A 558 -4.28 -11.60 10.77
N THR A 559 -4.35 -12.89 10.44
CA THR A 559 -4.25 -14.00 11.39
C THR A 559 -3.03 -14.87 11.09
N VAL A 560 -2.54 -15.57 12.10
CA VAL A 560 -1.20 -16.19 12.07
C VAL A 560 -1.13 -17.56 11.37
N SER A 561 -2.25 -18.20 10.99
CA SER A 561 -2.27 -19.67 10.94
C SER A 561 -2.84 -20.36 9.71
N CYS A 562 -2.94 -19.73 8.54
CA CYS A 562 -3.61 -20.35 7.40
C CYS A 562 -2.70 -20.68 6.20
N HIS A 563 -1.55 -20.01 6.10
CA HIS A 563 -0.53 -20.19 5.07
C HIS A 563 0.75 -20.84 5.62
N GLU A 564 0.56 -21.60 6.70
CA GLU A 564 1.57 -22.44 7.31
C GLU A 564 0.91 -23.69 7.88
N ARG A 565 1.63 -24.81 7.83
CA ARG A 565 1.08 -26.08 8.32
C ARG A 565 2.18 -27.02 8.79
N TRP A 566 1.85 -27.76 9.83
CA TRP A 566 2.64 -28.88 10.32
C TRP A 566 2.04 -30.20 9.83
N SER A 567 2.91 -31.15 9.47
CA SER A 567 2.50 -32.55 9.32
C SER A 567 2.09 -33.11 10.68
N LEU A 568 1.33 -34.20 10.65
CA LEU A 568 1.20 -35.02 11.84
C LEU A 568 2.59 -35.57 12.24
N PRO A 569 2.85 -35.71 13.55
CA PRO A 569 3.97 -36.48 14.08
C PRO A 569 4.06 -37.87 13.44
N TRP A 570 5.17 -38.17 12.75
CA TRP A 570 5.45 -39.51 12.25
C TRP A 570 6.44 -40.20 13.17
N ALA A 571 5.96 -41.18 13.95
CA ALA A 571 6.76 -41.85 14.96
C ALA A 571 7.40 -43.13 14.41
N VAL A 572 8.65 -43.39 14.81
CA VAL A 572 9.40 -44.60 14.50
C VAL A 572 10.28 -44.98 15.68
N CYS A 573 10.38 -46.26 15.99
CA CYS A 573 11.41 -46.75 16.91
C CYS A 573 12.70 -46.96 16.13
N ILE A 574 13.79 -46.33 16.57
CA ILE A 574 15.12 -46.51 15.98
C ILE A 574 15.93 -47.36 16.93
N CYS A 575 16.47 -48.46 16.42
CA CYS A 575 17.31 -49.39 17.14
C CYS A 575 18.75 -49.28 16.63
N ASN A 576 19.67 -48.90 17.52
CA ASN A 576 21.09 -48.93 17.23
C ASN A 576 21.65 -50.31 17.58
N ASP A 577 21.32 -51.33 16.79
CA ASP A 577 21.73 -52.73 16.97
C ASP A 577 23.12 -53.06 16.39
N LEU A 578 23.96 -52.03 16.22
CA LEU A 578 25.39 -52.21 15.95
C LEU A 578 26.10 -52.84 17.15
N SER A 579 27.15 -53.61 16.89
CA SER A 579 27.96 -54.19 17.96
C SER A 579 28.69 -53.07 18.72
N PRO A 580 28.74 -53.11 20.06
CA PRO A 580 29.59 -52.22 20.83
C PRO A 580 31.02 -52.35 20.31
N THR A 581 31.71 -51.23 20.11
CA THR A 581 33.16 -51.30 19.92
C THR A 581 33.74 -51.93 21.17
N VAL A 582 34.35 -53.11 21.01
CA VAL A 582 35.18 -53.67 22.09
C VAL A 582 36.30 -52.66 22.29
N PRO A 583 36.43 -52.03 23.47
CA PRO A 583 37.50 -51.08 23.72
C PRO A 583 38.83 -51.79 23.44
N LYS A 584 39.58 -51.26 22.48
CA LYS A 584 40.94 -51.70 22.19
C LYS A 584 41.91 -51.19 23.26
#